data_AF-A0A0D6KRW2-F1
#
_entry.id   AF-A0A0D6KRW2-F1
#
_cell.length_a   1.000
_cell.length_b   1.000
_cell.length_c   1.000
_cell.angle_alpha   90.00
_cell.angle_beta   90.00
_cell.angle_gamma   90.00
#
_symmetry.space_group_name_H-M   'P 1'
#
loop_
_entity.id
_entity.type
_entity.pdbx_description
1 polymer ?
#
loop_
_entity_poly.entity_id
_entity_poly.type
_entity_poly.pdbx_seq_one_letter_code
_entity_poly.pdbx_strand_id
1 'polypeptide(L)'
;MVELDEQLRCLVAQACEYPPGSKERQKLLTQIIRLTASRLWRESTPYYHDALQQTWLYFCRNICEARTGQAYDPNYGSVVTWLNAYLKRRLQDFYLSQQREQAIKVPLKIRQSGSGDNSDTIDPVDNLAATPEAPPMLDNVRI
;
A
#
# COMPACT_ATOMS: atom_id res chain seq x y z
N MET A 1 -26.06 15.61 4.70
CA MET A 1 -25.30 14.34 4.62
C MET A 1 -26.14 13.27 3.92
N VAL A 2 -27.40 13.09 4.35
CA VAL A 2 -28.39 12.16 3.77
C VAL A 2 -28.53 12.24 2.23
N GLU A 3 -28.66 13.44 1.66
CA GLU A 3 -28.87 13.62 0.21
C GLU A 3 -27.70 13.09 -0.64
N LEU A 4 -26.45 13.28 -0.19
CA LEU A 4 -25.28 12.76 -0.89
C LEU A 4 -25.22 11.23 -0.78
N ASP A 5 -25.52 10.68 0.40
CA ASP A 5 -25.51 9.23 0.62
C ASP A 5 -26.58 8.53 -0.23
N GLU A 6 -27.75 9.14 -0.38
CA GLU A 6 -28.80 8.69 -1.30
C GLU A 6 -28.37 8.77 -2.77
N GLN A 7 -27.77 9.89 -3.20
CA GLN A 7 -27.24 10.04 -4.55
C GLN A 7 -26.21 8.95 -4.86
N LEU A 8 -25.28 8.70 -3.93
CA LEU A 8 -24.26 7.66 -4.08
C LEU A 8 -24.90 6.27 -4.15
N ARG A 9 -25.92 5.99 -3.33
CA ARG A 9 -26.65 4.72 -3.37
C ARG A 9 -27.34 4.50 -4.73
N CYS A 10 -27.98 5.53 -5.28
CA CYS A 10 -28.60 5.47 -6.61
C CYS A 10 -27.57 5.23 -7.72
N LEU A 11 -26.42 5.91 -7.67
CA LEU A 11 -25.34 5.70 -8.64
C LEU A 11 -24.76 4.29 -8.56
N VAL A 12 -24.62 3.74 -7.34
CA VAL A 12 -24.16 2.36 -7.16
C VAL A 12 -25.15 1.37 -7.75
N ALA A 13 -26.44 1.52 -7.45
CA ALA A 13 -27.48 0.65 -8.01
C ALA A 13 -27.44 0.64 -9.55
N GLN A 14 -27.41 1.83 -10.18
CA GLN A 14 -27.28 1.95 -11.63
C GLN A 14 -25.98 1.33 -12.16
N ALA A 15 -24.85 1.52 -11.48
CA ALA A 15 -23.57 0.96 -11.91
C ALA A 15 -23.60 -0.57 -11.92
N CYS A 16 -24.33 -1.19 -11.00
CA CYS A 16 -24.44 -2.63 -10.86
C CYS A 16 -25.45 -3.27 -11.83
N GLU A 17 -26.29 -2.50 -12.51
CA GLU A 17 -27.15 -2.99 -13.59
C GLU A 17 -26.35 -3.27 -14.89
N TYR A 18 -25.21 -2.60 -15.05
CA TYR A 18 -24.36 -2.77 -16.23
C TYR A 18 -23.30 -3.86 -16.04
N PRO A 19 -22.95 -4.62 -17.11
CA PRO A 19 -21.97 -5.69 -17.01
C PRO A 19 -20.57 -5.16 -16.67
N PRO A 20 -19.73 -5.99 -16.02
CA PRO A 20 -18.35 -5.62 -15.72
C PRO A 20 -17.60 -5.20 -16.99
N GLY A 21 -16.93 -4.05 -16.93
CA GLY A 21 -16.13 -3.54 -18.05
C GLY A 21 -16.89 -2.69 -19.08
N SER A 22 -18.22 -2.52 -18.96
CA SER A 22 -18.96 -1.60 -19.83
C SER A 22 -18.54 -0.14 -19.63
N LYS A 23 -18.70 0.67 -20.67
CA LYS A 23 -18.38 2.11 -20.62
C LYS A 23 -19.35 2.85 -19.69
N GLU A 24 -20.60 2.44 -19.67
CA GLU A 24 -21.68 2.98 -18.84
C GLU A 24 -21.34 2.79 -17.37
N ARG A 25 -20.94 1.57 -16.98
CA ARG A 25 -20.50 1.27 -15.62
C ARG A 25 -19.29 2.11 -15.24
N GLN A 26 -18.28 2.19 -16.10
CA GLN A 26 -17.07 2.98 -15.84
C GLN A 26 -17.39 4.47 -15.60
N LYS A 27 -18.33 5.06 -16.35
CA LYS A 27 -18.77 6.44 -16.15
C LYS A 27 -19.38 6.64 -14.76
N LEU A 28 -20.29 5.75 -14.36
CA LEU A 28 -20.95 5.82 -13.06
C LEU A 28 -19.96 5.63 -11.90
N LEU A 29 -19.07 4.64 -12.00
CA LEU A 29 -18.01 4.42 -11.01
C LEU A 29 -17.08 5.64 -10.89
N THR A 30 -16.72 6.26 -12.01
CA THR A 30 -15.90 7.49 -12.02
C THR A 30 -16.64 8.65 -11.34
N GLN A 31 -17.94 8.79 -11.55
CA GLN A 31 -18.75 9.80 -10.88
C GLN A 31 -18.79 9.59 -9.36
N ILE A 32 -18.97 8.34 -8.91
CA ILE A 32 -18.92 7.98 -7.49
C ILE A 32 -17.56 8.35 -6.88
N ILE A 33 -16.45 8.03 -7.56
CA ILE A 33 -15.10 8.39 -7.10
C ILE A 33 -14.95 9.90 -6.92
N ARG A 34 -15.41 10.70 -7.91
CA ARG A 34 -15.34 12.17 -7.84
C ARG A 34 -16.13 12.74 -6.66
N LEU A 35 -17.32 12.20 -6.40
CA LEU A 35 -18.18 12.64 -5.30
C LEU A 35 -17.63 12.25 -3.92
N THR A 36 -16.91 11.13 -3.83
CA THR A 36 -16.42 10.57 -2.56
C THR A 36 -15.00 10.99 -2.20
N ALA A 37 -14.13 11.31 -3.17
CA ALA A 37 -12.70 11.55 -2.94
C ALA A 37 -12.39 12.64 -1.90
N SER A 38 -13.21 13.69 -1.81
CA SER A 38 -13.03 14.76 -0.81
C SER A 38 -13.52 14.39 0.59
N ARG A 39 -14.26 13.28 0.73
CA ARG A 39 -14.88 12.80 1.97
C ARG A 39 -14.11 11.64 2.61
N LEU A 40 -13.09 11.11 1.92
CA LEU A 40 -12.24 10.07 2.47
C LEU A 40 -11.29 10.63 3.52
N TRP A 41 -10.90 9.76 4.46
CA TRP A 41 -9.88 10.03 5.47
C TRP A 41 -8.60 10.53 4.80
N ARG A 42 -7.99 11.57 5.35
CA ARG A 42 -6.75 12.16 4.84
C ARG A 42 -5.70 12.16 5.94
N GLU A 43 -4.49 11.81 5.57
CA GLU A 43 -3.32 11.90 6.44
C GLU A 43 -2.06 12.11 5.61
N SER A 44 -0.97 12.48 6.26
CA SER A 44 0.31 12.82 5.63
C SER A 44 1.33 11.68 5.71
N THR A 45 0.88 10.43 5.85
CA THR A 45 1.78 9.29 5.92
C THR A 45 2.41 9.03 4.54
N PRO A 46 3.68 8.56 4.47
CA PRO A 46 4.37 8.34 3.20
C PRO A 46 3.65 7.38 2.24
N TYR A 47 2.89 6.44 2.80
CA TYR A 47 2.15 5.39 2.07
C TYR A 47 0.67 5.72 1.86
N TYR A 48 0.21 6.93 2.21
CA TYR A 48 -1.20 7.30 2.10
C TYR A 48 -1.74 7.14 0.68
N HIS A 49 -0.98 7.58 -0.33
CA HIS A 49 -1.40 7.50 -1.72
C HIS A 49 -1.51 6.05 -2.23
N ASP A 50 -0.63 5.15 -1.76
CA ASP A 50 -0.70 3.73 -2.11
C ASP A 50 -1.93 3.08 -1.48
N ALA A 51 -2.22 3.38 -0.21
CA ALA A 51 -3.43 2.91 0.47
C ALA A 51 -4.70 3.42 -0.22
N LEU A 52 -4.69 4.68 -0.68
CA LEU A 52 -5.80 5.27 -1.43
C LEU A 52 -5.99 4.57 -2.79
N GLN A 53 -4.92 4.29 -3.54
CA GLN A 53 -4.99 3.53 -4.79
C GLN A 53 -5.54 2.12 -4.56
N GLN A 54 -5.07 1.41 -3.53
CA GLN A 54 -5.61 0.09 -3.18
C GLN A 54 -7.10 0.16 -2.83
N THR A 55 -7.55 1.25 -2.21
CA THR A 55 -8.96 1.49 -1.89
C THR A 55 -9.81 1.66 -3.14
N TRP A 56 -9.32 2.40 -4.14
CA TRP A 56 -10.04 2.54 -5.42
C TRP A 56 -10.10 1.23 -6.21
N LEU A 57 -9.03 0.45 -6.19
CA LEU A 57 -9.02 -0.88 -6.81
C LEU A 57 -10.03 -1.81 -6.11
N TYR A 58 -10.09 -1.77 -4.78
CA TYR A 58 -11.07 -2.52 -3.99
C TYR A 58 -12.50 -2.08 -4.33
N PHE A 59 -12.77 -0.77 -4.38
CA PHE A 59 -14.05 -0.20 -4.78
C PHE A 59 -14.51 -0.76 -6.14
N CYS A 60 -13.69 -0.60 -7.18
CA CYS A 60 -14.05 -1.04 -8.54
C CYS A 60 -14.33 -2.55 -8.63
N ARG A 61 -13.66 -3.36 -7.80
CA ARG A 61 -13.80 -4.84 -7.80
C ARG A 61 -14.97 -5.34 -6.96
N ASN A 62 -15.34 -4.63 -5.90
CA ASN A 62 -16.24 -5.18 -4.87
C ASN A 62 -17.58 -4.44 -4.78
N ILE A 63 -17.70 -3.24 -5.34
CA ILE A 63 -18.92 -2.43 -5.22
C ILE A 63 -20.20 -3.17 -5.66
N CYS A 64 -20.11 -4.07 -6.66
CA CYS A 64 -21.25 -4.87 -7.14
C CYS A 64 -21.11 -6.39 -6.91
N GLU A 65 -19.89 -6.94 -6.92
CA GLU A 65 -19.68 -8.40 -7.11
C GLU A 65 -18.80 -9.08 -6.05
N ALA A 66 -18.39 -8.39 -4.98
CA ALA A 66 -17.60 -9.00 -3.89
C ALA A 66 -16.34 -9.79 -4.33
N ARG A 67 -15.68 -9.42 -5.44
CA ARG A 67 -14.65 -10.28 -6.08
C ARG A 67 -13.43 -10.57 -5.21
N THR A 68 -13.07 -9.66 -4.32
CA THR A 68 -11.86 -9.75 -3.48
C THR A 68 -12.15 -9.45 -2.00
N GLY A 69 -13.42 -9.46 -1.60
CA GLY A 69 -13.85 -9.09 -0.25
C GLY A 69 -15.37 -8.92 -0.19
N GLN A 70 -15.88 -8.25 0.83
CA GLN A 70 -17.32 -8.04 1.00
C GLN A 70 -17.85 -7.03 -0.04
N ALA A 71 -19.00 -7.32 -0.66
CA ALA A 71 -19.69 -6.31 -1.47
C ALA A 71 -20.23 -5.18 -0.60
N TYR A 72 -20.40 -4.01 -1.20
CA TYR A 72 -21.09 -2.91 -0.52
C TYR A 72 -22.53 -3.28 -0.24
N ASP A 73 -22.96 -3.08 1.01
CA ASP A 73 -24.34 -3.25 1.44
C ASP A 73 -24.81 -1.95 2.11
N PRO A 74 -25.83 -1.27 1.54
CA PRO A 74 -26.33 0.00 2.06
C PRO A 74 -26.98 -0.10 3.44
N ASN A 75 -27.27 -1.29 3.96
CA ASN A 75 -27.82 -1.48 5.31
C ASN A 75 -26.77 -1.28 6.42
N TYR A 76 -25.49 -1.44 6.11
CA TYR A 76 -24.40 -1.33 7.10
C TYR A 76 -23.77 0.06 7.14
N GLY A 77 -24.07 0.93 6.18
CA GLY A 77 -23.56 2.31 6.15
C GLY A 77 -23.48 2.88 4.73
N SER A 78 -23.08 4.15 4.63
CA SER A 78 -22.90 4.80 3.34
C SER A 78 -21.65 4.32 2.60
N VAL A 79 -21.60 4.58 1.29
CA VAL A 79 -20.44 4.29 0.44
C VAL A 79 -19.16 4.90 1.02
N VAL A 80 -19.24 6.13 1.56
CA VAL A 80 -18.09 6.82 2.17
C VAL A 80 -17.61 6.09 3.42
N THR A 81 -18.51 5.66 4.29
CA THR A 81 -18.15 4.90 5.51
C THR A 81 -17.48 3.59 5.15
N TRP A 82 -18.04 2.86 4.16
CA TRP A 82 -17.48 1.60 3.68
C TRP A 82 -16.07 1.77 3.10
N LEU A 83 -15.86 2.79 2.25
CA LEU A 83 -14.53 3.12 1.71
C LEU A 83 -13.54 3.52 2.80
N ASN A 84 -13.97 4.33 3.78
CA ASN A 84 -13.11 4.75 4.89
C ASN A 84 -12.72 3.59 5.80
N ALA A 85 -13.61 2.62 6.02
CA ALA A 85 -13.29 1.42 6.79
C ALA A 85 -12.17 0.62 6.11
N TYR A 86 -12.25 0.43 4.78
CA TYR A 86 -11.20 -0.25 4.03
C TYR A 86 -9.90 0.57 3.99
N LEU A 87 -9.97 1.87 3.74
CA LEU A 87 -8.81 2.76 3.69
C LEU A 87 -8.04 2.74 5.02
N LYS A 88 -8.73 2.89 6.14
CA LYS A 88 -8.10 2.83 7.48
C LYS A 88 -7.41 1.50 7.73
N ARG A 89 -8.02 0.39 7.31
CA ARG A 89 -7.39 -0.93 7.40
C ARG A 89 -6.11 -0.99 6.56
N ARG A 90 -6.13 -0.50 5.33
CA ARG A 90 -4.92 -0.45 4.46
C ARG A 90 -3.81 0.40 5.08
N LEU A 91 -4.14 1.57 5.64
CA LEU A 91 -3.17 2.43 6.33
C LEU A 91 -2.54 1.71 7.53
N GLN A 92 -3.35 0.97 8.29
CA GLN A 92 -2.86 0.14 9.39
C GLN A 92 -1.93 -0.98 8.89
N ASP A 93 -2.28 -1.64 7.79
CA ASP A 93 -1.44 -2.69 7.21
C ASP A 93 -0.06 -2.15 6.79
N PHE A 94 -0.02 -0.97 6.15
CA PHE A 94 1.23 -0.29 5.80
C PHE A 94 2.05 0.15 7.02
N TYR A 95 1.37 0.63 8.06
CA TYR A 95 2.04 0.96 9.32
C TYR A 95 2.73 -0.27 9.93
N LEU A 96 2.02 -1.40 10.01
CA LEU A 96 2.57 -2.65 10.55
C LEU A 96 3.70 -3.21 9.67
N SER A 97 3.59 -3.11 8.34
CA SER A 97 4.66 -3.55 7.45
C SER A 97 5.92 -2.70 7.63
N GLN A 98 5.77 -1.38 7.71
CA GLN A 98 6.89 -0.47 7.95
C GLN A 98 7.58 -0.75 9.31
N GLN A 99 6.80 -0.97 10.37
CA GLN A 99 7.36 -1.34 11.67
C GLN A 99 8.13 -2.65 11.61
N ARG A 100 7.60 -3.65 10.91
CA ARG A 100 8.25 -4.94 10.74
C ARG A 100 9.56 -4.82 9.95
N GLU A 101 9.58 -4.02 8.90
CA GLU A 101 10.80 -3.72 8.15
C GLU A 101 11.85 -3.01 9.01
N GLN A 102 11.44 -2.05 9.84
CA GLN A 102 12.35 -1.37 10.77
C GLN A 102 12.92 -2.31 11.83
N ALA A 103 12.12 -3.27 12.33
CA ALA A 103 12.59 -4.26 13.31
C ALA A 103 13.57 -5.28 12.71
N ILE A 104 13.44 -5.62 11.42
CA ILE A 104 14.34 -6.54 10.72
C ILE A 104 15.64 -5.86 10.30
N LYS A 105 15.60 -4.55 10.01
CA LYS A 105 16.78 -3.78 9.64
C LYS A 105 17.74 -3.68 10.83
N VAL A 106 18.83 -4.44 10.77
CA VAL A 106 19.95 -4.28 11.69
C VAL A 106 20.54 -2.89 11.47
N PRO A 107 20.67 -2.04 12.50
CA PRO A 107 21.38 -0.78 12.34
C PRO A 107 22.83 -1.10 11.93
N LEU A 108 23.30 -0.48 10.83
CA LEU A 108 24.65 -0.64 10.28
C LEU A 108 25.80 -0.37 11.28
N LYS A 109 25.49 0.14 12.47
CA LYS A 109 26.47 0.45 13.50
C LYS A 109 26.43 -0.63 14.59
N ILE A 110 27.25 -1.67 14.41
CA ILE A 110 27.58 -2.59 15.49
C ILE A 110 28.49 -1.83 16.45
N ARG A 111 27.96 -1.35 17.58
CA ARG A 111 28.81 -0.87 18.68
C ARG A 111 29.32 -2.09 19.45
N GLN A 112 30.59 -2.45 19.28
CA GLN A 112 31.19 -3.43 20.19
C GLN A 112 31.35 -2.80 21.57
N SER A 113 30.76 -3.43 22.58
CA SER A 113 31.08 -3.18 23.99
C SER A 113 32.37 -3.95 24.34
N GLY A 114 33.47 -3.57 23.70
CA GLY A 114 34.82 -4.03 24.03
C GLY A 114 35.49 -2.98 24.88
N SER A 115 35.95 -3.36 26.07
CA SER A 115 36.70 -2.51 26.99
C SER A 115 37.95 -1.92 26.30
N GLY A 116 37.86 -0.67 25.85
CA GLY A 116 38.95 0.07 25.23
C GLY A 116 38.42 1.28 24.45
N ASP A 117 38.98 2.45 24.70
CA ASP A 117 38.48 3.81 24.42
C ASP A 117 38.30 4.22 22.93
N ASN A 118 38.07 3.29 22.00
CA ASN A 118 37.85 3.60 20.59
C ASN A 118 36.45 3.18 20.13
N SER A 119 35.54 4.15 20.04
CA SER A 119 34.22 3.96 19.43
C SER A 119 34.32 3.98 17.91
N ASP A 120 35.05 3.04 17.32
CA ASP A 120 35.14 2.92 15.86
C ASP A 120 33.85 2.27 15.32
N THR A 121 33.22 2.93 14.35
CA THR A 121 32.05 2.40 13.65
C THR A 121 32.55 1.41 12.60
N ILE A 122 32.49 0.11 12.87
CA ILE A 122 32.92 -0.94 11.94
C ILE A 122 31.84 -1.11 10.86
N ASP A 123 32.20 -0.93 9.58
CA ASP A 123 31.31 -1.31 8.48
C ASP A 123 31.32 -2.84 8.38
N PRO A 124 30.16 -3.53 8.43
CA PRO A 124 30.10 -4.98 8.29
C PRO A 124 30.71 -5.52 6.99
N VAL A 125 30.91 -4.68 5.95
CA VAL A 125 31.60 -5.10 4.74
C VAL A 125 33.13 -5.09 4.85
N ASP A 126 33.70 -4.40 5.84
CA ASP A 126 35.16 -4.29 6.01
C ASP A 126 35.83 -5.63 6.33
N ASN A 127 35.07 -6.59 6.86
CA ASN A 127 35.55 -7.94 7.20
C ASN A 127 35.24 -8.99 6.13
N LEU A 128 34.74 -8.58 4.95
CA LEU A 128 34.54 -9.53 3.86
C LEU A 128 35.92 -9.99 3.35
N ALA A 129 36.12 -11.31 3.32
CA ALA A 129 37.33 -11.89 2.77
C ALA A 129 37.47 -11.46 1.30
N ALA A 130 38.67 -10.97 0.94
CA ALA A 130 38.96 -10.59 -0.43
C ALA A 130 38.67 -11.76 -1.39
N THR A 131 38.17 -11.44 -2.58
CA THR A 131 38.06 -12.41 -3.66
C THR A 131 39.43 -13.05 -3.86
N PRO A 132 39.54 -14.39 -3.84
CA PRO A 132 40.83 -15.05 -4.02
C PRO A 132 41.48 -14.57 -5.31
N GLU A 133 42.79 -14.30 -5.24
CA GLU A 133 43.56 -13.88 -6.41
C GLU A 133 43.34 -14.89 -7.53
N ALA A 134 43.05 -14.37 -8.73
CA ALA A 134 42.73 -15.23 -9.85
C ALA A 134 43.89 -16.22 -10.06
N PRO A 135 43.62 -17.53 -10.23
CA PRO A 135 44.67 -18.50 -10.43
C PRO A 135 45.54 -18.07 -11.63
N PRO A 136 46.87 -18.28 -11.57
CA PRO A 136 47.82 -17.77 -12.56
C PRO A 136 47.54 -18.25 -14.00
N MET A 137 46.69 -19.27 -14.17
CA MET A 137 46.18 -19.74 -15.46
C MET A 137 45.26 -18.74 -16.17
N LEU A 138 44.76 -17.71 -15.47
CA LEU A 138 43.80 -16.71 -15.98
C LEU A 138 44.43 -15.33 -16.24
N ASP A 139 45.74 -15.16 -16.05
CA ASP A 139 46.44 -13.88 -16.27
C ASP A 139 46.38 -13.41 -17.74
N ASN A 140 46.22 -14.33 -18.68
CA ASN A 140 46.23 -14.05 -20.12
C ASN A 140 44.88 -13.54 -20.68
N VAL A 141 43.88 -13.29 -19.82
CA VAL A 141 42.52 -12.87 -20.24
C VAL A 141 42.22 -11.42 -19.85
N ARG A 142 43.22 -10.64 -19.38
CA ARG A 142 43.06 -9.19 -19.22
C ARG A 142 43.34 -8.47 -20.54
N ILE A 143 42.28 -8.14 -21.28
CA ILE A 143 42.28 -7.17 -22.39
C ILE A 143 42.27 -5.75 -21.80
#